data_AF-A0A3B9SXK1-F1
#
_entry.id   AF-A0A3B9SXK1-F1
#
_cell.length_a   1.000
_cell.length_b   1.000
_cell.length_c   1.000
_cell.angle_alpha   90.00
_cell.angle_beta   90.00
_cell.angle_gamma   90.00
#
_symmetry.space_group_name_H-M   'P 1'
#
loop_
_entity.id
_entity.type
_entity.pdbx_description
1 polymer ?
#
loop_
_entity_poly.entity_id
_entity_poly.type
_entity_poly.pdbx_seq_one_letter_code
_entity_poly.pdbx_strand_id
1 'polypeptide(L)' 'MIKTQLNLQDAFLNQIRKENISVTIFLVNGFQLKGMVKGFDNFTIILESEGKQ' A
#
# COMPACT_ATOMS: atom_id res chain seq x y z
N MET A 1 -10.66 28.76 6.91
CA MET A 1 -10.80 27.30 6.65
C MET A 1 -9.46 26.66 6.89
N ILE A 2 -9.35 25.73 7.84
CA ILE A 2 -8.10 25.01 8.10
C ILE A 2 -7.81 24.17 6.85
N LYS A 3 -6.66 24.40 6.21
CA LYS A 3 -6.17 23.55 5.11
C LYS A 3 -5.84 22.21 5.76
N THR A 4 -6.73 21.24 5.66
CA THR A 4 -6.42 19.86 6.06
C THR A 4 -5.30 19.41 5.13
N GLN A 5 -4.08 19.36 5.66
CA GLN A 5 -2.93 18.90 4.91
C GLN A 5 -3.19 17.44 4.58
N LEU A 6 -3.44 17.16 3.30
CA LEU A 6 -3.73 15.81 2.85
C LEU A 6 -2.50 14.95 3.11
N ASN A 7 -2.63 13.94 3.97
CA ASN A 7 -1.59 12.93 4.10
C ASN A 7 -1.57 12.11 2.81
N LEU A 8 -0.57 12.39 1.97
CA LEU A 8 -0.42 11.76 0.66
C LEU A 8 -0.31 10.23 0.77
N GLN A 9 0.40 9.74 1.80
CA GLN A 9 0.57 8.30 2.01
C GLN A 9 -0.77 7.64 2.32
N ASP A 10 -1.53 8.16 3.29
CA ASP A 10 -2.82 7.59 3.68
C ASP A 10 -3.84 7.69 2.55
N ALA A 11 -3.86 8.80 1.82
CA ALA A 11 -4.76 8.99 0.69
C ALA A 11 -4.47 7.98 -0.43
N PHE A 12 -3.18 7.82 -0.78
CA PHE A 12 -2.73 6.88 -1.80
C PHE A 12 -2.99 5.42 -1.39
N LEU A 13 -2.57 5.01 -0.19
CA LEU A 13 -2.74 3.65 0.31
C LEU A 13 -4.22 3.28 0.47
N ASN A 14 -5.08 4.23 0.85
CA ASN A 14 -6.52 4.00 0.88
C ASN A 14 -7.12 3.83 -0.51
N GLN A 15 -6.68 4.60 -1.50
CA GLN A 15 -7.18 4.48 -2.86
C GLN A 15 -6.84 3.11 -3.45
N ILE A 16 -5.55 2.71 -3.41
CA ILE A 16 -5.12 1.41 -3.97
C ILE A 16 -5.81 0.23 -3.28
N ARG A 17 -6.06 0.31 -1.97
CA ARG A 17 -6.78 -0.71 -1.20
C ARG A 17 -8.25 -0.79 -1.59
N LYS A 18 -8.94 0.35 -1.70
CA LYS A 18 -10.37 0.41 -2.03
C LYS A 18 -10.64 -0.08 -3.46
N GLU A 19 -9.76 0.25 -4.38
CA GLU A 19 -9.88 -0.10 -5.80
C GLU A 19 -9.28 -1.48 -6.12
N ASN A 20 -8.72 -2.20 -5.12
CA ASN A 20 -8.02 -3.48 -5.29
C ASN A 20 -6.97 -3.46 -6.41
N ILE A 21 -6.17 -2.39 -6.45
CA ILE A 21 -5.12 -2.20 -7.47
C ILE A 21 -3.96 -3.15 -7.15
N SER A 22 -3.54 -3.95 -8.14
CA SER A 22 -2.32 -4.76 -8.04
C SER A 22 -1.08 -3.87 -8.00
N VAL A 23 -0.20 -4.10 -7.04
CA VAL A 23 1.01 -3.31 -6.80
C VAL A 23 2.26 -4.19 -6.81
N THR A 24 3.39 -3.57 -7.15
CA THR A 24 4.73 -4.14 -6.90
C THR A 24 5.42 -3.30 -5.82
N ILE A 25 5.77 -3.91 -4.70
CA ILE A 25 6.49 -3.27 -3.58
C ILE A 25 7.96 -3.68 -3.67
N PHE A 26 8.85 -2.70 -3.77
CA PHE A 26 10.30 -2.90 -3.72
C PHE A 26 10.78 -2.74 -2.29
N LEU A 27 11.40 -3.79 -1.75
CA LEU A 27 12.05 -3.76 -0.46
C LEU A 27 13.45 -3.14 -0.57
N VAL A 28 13.96 -2.61 0.53
CA VAL A 28 15.29 -1.96 0.57
C VAL A 28 16.43 -2.92 0.20
N ASN A 29 16.25 -4.22 0.44
CA ASN A 29 17.20 -5.26 0.04
C ASN A 29 17.12 -5.64 -1.45
N GLY A 30 16.27 -4.97 -2.24
CA GLY A 30 16.09 -5.21 -3.67
C GLY A 30 15.08 -6.30 -4.03
N PHE A 31 14.50 -7.00 -3.06
CA PHE A 31 13.44 -7.98 -3.32
C PHE A 31 12.13 -7.29 -3.70
N GLN A 32 11.32 -7.92 -4.55
CA GLN A 32 10.04 -7.37 -4.99
C GLN A 32 8.88 -8.27 -4.53
N LEU A 33 7.82 -7.65 -4.01
CA LEU A 33 6.57 -8.31 -3.65
C LEU A 33 5.48 -7.85 -4.61
N LYS A 34 4.65 -8.78 -5.10
CA LYS A 34 3.49 -8.48 -5.94
C LYS A 34 2.21 -8.93 -5.25
N GLY A 35 1.19 -8.08 -5.28
CA GLY A 35 -0.07 -8.37 -4.64
C GLY A 35 -1.00 -7.17 -4.52
N MET A 36 -2.04 -7.31 -3.69
CA MET A 36 -3.01 -6.27 -3.39
C MET A 36 -2.92 -5.86 -1.92
N VAL A 37 -3.01 -4.56 -1.64
CA VAL A 37 -3.04 -4.05 -0.27
C VAL A 37 -4.41 -4.34 0.35
N LYS A 38 -4.43 -5.00 1.52
CA LYS A 38 -5.66 -5.28 2.30
C LYS A 38 -5.83 -4.38 3.51
N GLY A 39 -4.73 -3.83 4.03
CA GLY A 39 -4.72 -2.95 5.18
C GLY A 39 -3.35 -2.32 5.38
N PHE A 40 -3.30 -1.26 6.17
CA PHE A 40 -2.05 -0.60 6.54
C PHE A 40 -2.24 0.20 7.84
N ASP A 41 -1.13 0.46 8.51
CA ASP A 41 -1.00 1.43 9.58
C ASP A 41 0.27 2.28 9.36
N ASN A 42 0.71 3.02 10.39
CA ASN A 42 1.88 3.89 10.29
C ASN A 42 3.21 3.14 10.03
N PHE A 43 3.26 1.82 10.22
CA PHE A 43 4.50 1.04 10.18
C PHE A 43 4.42 -0.19 9.25
N THR A 44 3.22 -0.69 8.98
CA THR A 44 3.01 -1.98 8.30
C THR A 44 1.99 -1.89 7.19
N ILE A 45 2.16 -2.75 6.18
CA ILE A 45 1.21 -2.98 5.09
C ILE A 45 0.86 -4.46 5.08
N ILE A 46 -0.43 -4.78 5.10
CA ILE A 46 -0.94 -6.13 4.88
C ILE A 46 -1.12 -6.31 3.38
N LEU A 47 -0.30 -7.20 2.80
CA LEU A 47 -0.31 -7.53 1.38
C LEU A 47 -0.88 -8.93 1.17
N GLU A 48 -1.93 -9.05 0.36
CA GLU A 48 -2.37 -10.33 -0.19
C GLU A 48 -1.55 -10.62 -1.45
N SER A 49 -0.68 -11.62 -1.40
CA SER A 49 0.13 -12.03 -2.54
C SER A 49 -0.71 -12.76 -3.58
N GLU A 50 -0.44 -12.52 -4.86
CA GLU A 50 -1.06 -13.24 -5.99
C GLU A 50 -0.58 -14.72 -6.12
N GLY A 51 0.08 -15.25 -5.09
CA GLY A 51 0.52 -16.64 -5.02
C GLY A 51 1.84 -16.87 -5.73
N LYS A 52 2.93 -16.76 -4.96
CA LYS A 52 4.13 -17.62 -5.00
C LYS A 52 5.04 -17.17 -3.85
N GLN A 53 5.04 -17.96 -2.78
CA GLN A 53 6.12 -17.97 -1.79
C GLN A 53 7.40 -18.51 -2.45
#